data_AF-T0SYQ2-F1
#
_entry.id   AF-T0SYQ2-F1
#
_cell.length_a   1.000
_cell.length_b   1.000
_cell.length_c   1.000
_cell.angle_alpha   90.00
_cell.angle_beta   90.00
_cell.angle_gamma   90.00
#
_symmetry.space_group_name_H-M   'P 1'
#
loop_
_entity.id
_entity.type
_entity.pdbx_description
1 polymer ?
#
loop_
_entity_poly.entity_id
_entity_poly.type
_entity_poly.pdbx_seq_one_letter_code
_entity_poly.pdbx_strand_id
1 'polypeptide(L)'
;MTKCTLLLLIILAVFPAFSQDEVVFRALFVGDSLQKGKDVTVEKNYHYLTNSALYQFDIDGDGKVEGISFAYRDGEHWVEVYNLKKHKIFEFKFQSFGARAQVHKMKLVEVDSKNRAIVMYFFEGISKHVETTGSGRLYVLNIPDSDLTKLSVHKGVPYWIERKDHLGRYYRRNYEVGAYDIDGSGQKEIIAKSGTISYIMKYYPNKGWKNL
;
A
#
# COMPACT_ATOMS: atom_id res chain seq x y z
N MET A 1 -7.58 -0.36 66.57
CA MET A 1 -7.12 0.00 65.20
C MET A 1 -7.50 -1.02 64.12
N THR A 2 -8.18 -2.12 64.43
CA THR A 2 -8.51 -3.21 63.47
C THR A 2 -9.81 -3.01 62.69
N LYS A 3 -10.74 -2.16 63.15
CA LYS A 3 -12.03 -1.93 62.48
C LYS A 3 -11.95 -0.96 61.29
N CYS A 4 -11.01 0.00 61.30
CA CYS A 4 -10.81 0.94 60.18
C CYS A 4 -10.08 0.29 58.99
N THR A 5 -9.14 -0.63 59.23
CA THR A 5 -8.43 -1.34 58.16
C THR A 5 -9.34 -2.29 57.38
N LEU A 6 -10.31 -2.93 58.05
CA LEU A 6 -11.30 -3.78 57.38
C LEU A 6 -12.24 -2.97 56.47
N LEU A 7 -12.64 -1.77 56.89
CA LEU A 7 -13.50 -0.89 56.10
C LEU A 7 -12.79 -0.39 54.83
N LEU A 8 -11.50 -0.06 54.93
CA LEU A 8 -10.70 0.37 53.78
C LEU A 8 -10.52 -0.75 52.74
N LEU A 9 -10.33 -2.00 53.20
CA LEU A 9 -10.22 -3.18 52.33
C LEU A 9 -11.53 -3.50 51.61
N ILE A 10 -12.68 -3.32 52.26
CA ILE A 10 -13.99 -3.52 51.63
C ILE A 10 -14.25 -2.43 50.59
N ILE A 11 -13.88 -1.18 50.85
CA ILE A 11 -14.04 -0.08 49.89
C ILE A 11 -13.18 -0.32 48.64
N LEU A 12 -11.95 -0.81 48.78
CA LEU A 12 -11.08 -1.13 47.64
C LEU A 12 -11.57 -2.33 46.79
N ALA A 13 -12.37 -3.23 47.36
CA ALA A 13 -12.89 -4.40 46.66
C ALA A 13 -14.23 -4.16 45.93
N VAL A 14 -14.95 -3.09 46.27
CA VAL A 14 -16.30 -2.80 45.71
C VAL A 14 -16.22 -1.84 44.51
N PHE A 15 -15.08 -1.20 44.26
CA PHE A 15 -14.86 -0.50 43.00
C PHE A 15 -14.43 -1.51 41.93
N PRO A 16 -15.30 -1.86 40.97
CA PRO A 16 -14.82 -2.54 39.78
C PRO A 16 -13.76 -1.64 39.15
N ALA A 17 -12.49 -2.08 39.21
CA ALA A 17 -11.42 -1.52 38.43
C ALA A 17 -11.74 -1.83 36.97
N PHE A 18 -12.61 -1.04 36.37
CA PHE A 18 -12.82 -1.01 34.93
C PHE A 18 -11.47 -0.58 34.35
N SER A 19 -10.72 -1.57 33.89
CA SER A 19 -9.43 -1.44 33.23
C SER A 19 -9.61 -0.59 31.98
N GLN A 20 -9.51 0.74 32.14
CA GLN A 20 -9.42 1.68 31.01
C GLN A 20 -8.33 1.22 30.05
N ASP A 21 -7.24 0.69 30.61
CA ASP A 21 -6.13 0.14 29.86
C ASP A 21 -6.55 -1.04 29.00
N GLU A 22 -7.39 -1.97 29.47
CA GLU A 22 -7.84 -3.10 28.64
C GLU A 22 -8.69 -2.64 27.47
N VAL A 23 -9.55 -1.64 27.66
CA VAL A 23 -10.34 -1.04 26.57
C VAL A 23 -9.41 -0.36 25.55
N VAL A 24 -8.38 0.34 26.01
CA VAL A 24 -7.37 1.00 25.15
C VAL A 24 -6.48 -0.02 24.44
N PHE A 25 -6.03 -1.06 25.12
CA PHE A 25 -5.28 -2.17 24.55
C PHE A 25 -6.15 -2.94 23.56
N ARG A 26 -7.43 -3.18 23.85
CA ARG A 26 -8.36 -3.80 22.91
C ARG A 26 -8.58 -2.90 21.69
N ALA A 27 -8.71 -1.58 21.85
CA ALA A 27 -8.80 -0.66 20.73
C ALA A 27 -7.53 -0.65 19.86
N LEU A 28 -6.34 -0.70 20.49
CA LEU A 28 -5.04 -0.71 19.81
C LEU A 28 -4.73 -2.05 19.12
N PHE A 29 -5.10 -3.19 19.72
CA PHE A 29 -4.69 -4.53 19.29
C PHE A 29 -5.80 -5.33 18.59
N VAL A 30 -7.07 -5.15 18.96
CA VAL A 30 -8.22 -5.79 18.29
C VAL A 30 -8.68 -4.98 17.08
N GLY A 31 -8.35 -3.69 17.05
CA GLY A 31 -8.56 -2.83 15.90
C GLY A 31 -10.04 -2.54 15.65
N ASP A 32 -10.42 -1.29 15.87
CA ASP A 32 -11.58 -0.68 15.17
C ASP A 32 -11.47 -0.76 13.63
N SER A 33 -10.41 -1.39 13.09
CA SER A 33 -10.24 -1.76 11.69
C SER A 33 -11.09 -2.95 11.21
N LEU A 34 -11.93 -3.55 12.08
CA LEU A 34 -12.92 -4.56 11.67
C LEU A 34 -14.36 -4.04 11.58
N GLN A 35 -14.58 -2.73 11.64
CA GLN A 35 -15.78 -2.16 11.02
C GLN A 35 -15.59 -2.12 9.50
N LYS A 36 -15.89 -3.26 8.86
CA LYS A 36 -16.43 -3.26 7.49
C LYS A 36 -17.64 -2.32 7.48
N GLY A 37 -17.46 -1.09 7.02
CA GLY A 37 -18.58 -0.16 7.01
C GLY A 37 -18.22 1.21 6.50
N LYS A 38 -18.02 1.32 5.19
CA LYS A 38 -17.92 2.56 4.40
C LYS A 38 -16.80 3.50 4.87
N ASP A 39 -15.80 3.70 4.01
CA ASP A 39 -15.02 4.93 4.02
C ASP A 39 -16.01 6.09 3.91
N VAL A 40 -16.44 6.63 5.06
CA VAL A 40 -17.03 7.95 5.11
C VAL A 40 -15.89 8.84 4.71
N THR A 41 -15.95 9.33 3.47
CA THR A 41 -15.07 10.37 2.95
C THR A 41 -15.35 11.65 3.74
N VAL A 42 -14.94 11.68 5.00
CA VAL A 42 -14.80 12.94 5.73
C VAL A 42 -13.72 13.65 4.93
N GLU A 43 -14.10 14.75 4.27
CA GLU A 43 -13.15 15.62 3.60
C GLU A 43 -12.11 16.04 4.63
N LYS A 44 -10.96 15.34 4.62
CA LYS A 44 -9.84 15.70 5.46
C LYS A 44 -9.27 16.98 4.89
N ASN A 45 -9.35 18.04 5.68
CA ASN A 45 -8.63 19.26 5.39
C ASN A 45 -7.14 18.99 5.60
N TYR A 46 -6.40 18.91 4.50
CA TYR A 46 -4.95 18.72 4.54
C TYR A 46 -4.24 20.06 4.75
N HIS A 47 -3.27 20.11 5.65
CA HIS A 47 -2.49 21.33 5.91
C HIS A 47 -1.30 21.46 4.97
N TYR A 48 -0.66 20.35 4.65
CA TYR A 48 0.47 20.28 3.75
C TYR A 48 0.12 19.43 2.54
N LEU A 49 0.17 20.05 1.36
CA LEU A 49 -0.07 19.41 0.08
C LEU A 49 1.08 19.71 -0.86
N THR A 50 1.69 18.67 -1.43
CA THR A 50 2.67 18.82 -2.51
C THR A 50 2.41 17.78 -3.59
N ASN A 51 2.52 18.21 -4.84
CA ASN A 51 2.31 17.34 -6.01
C ASN A 51 3.61 17.23 -6.80
N SER A 52 3.85 16.05 -7.36
CA SER A 52 4.87 15.85 -8.38
C SER A 52 4.50 16.55 -9.68
N ALA A 53 5.43 16.57 -10.63
CA ALA A 53 5.09 16.85 -12.02
C ALA A 53 3.98 15.90 -12.52
N LEU A 54 3.16 16.40 -13.45
CA LEU A 54 2.16 15.61 -14.15
C LEU A 54 2.86 14.87 -15.30
N TYR A 55 2.98 13.55 -15.19
CA TYR A 55 3.53 12.72 -16.25
C TYR A 55 2.41 12.36 -17.23
N GLN A 56 2.66 12.54 -18.52
CA GLN A 56 1.64 12.44 -19.56
C GLN A 56 2.01 11.36 -20.57
N PHE A 57 1.14 10.37 -20.75
CA PHE A 57 1.25 9.31 -21.76
C PHE A 57 -0.12 8.67 -21.99
N ASP A 58 -0.24 7.93 -23.09
CA ASP A 58 -1.44 7.16 -23.42
C ASP A 58 -1.58 5.97 -22.45
N ILE A 59 -2.50 6.09 -21.49
CA ILE A 59 -2.67 5.11 -20.41
C ILE A 59 -3.53 3.93 -20.90
N ASP A 60 -4.63 4.21 -21.60
CA ASP A 60 -5.61 3.20 -22.01
C ASP A 60 -5.37 2.62 -23.41
N GLY A 61 -4.59 3.29 -24.26
CA GLY A 61 -4.28 2.85 -25.61
C GLY A 61 -5.17 3.42 -26.70
N ASP A 62 -5.97 4.45 -26.41
CA ASP A 62 -6.85 5.08 -27.39
C ASP A 62 -6.15 6.17 -28.24
N GLY A 63 -4.85 6.39 -28.01
CA GLY A 63 -4.03 7.40 -28.69
C GLY A 63 -4.17 8.81 -28.12
N LYS A 64 -4.97 9.00 -27.08
CA LYS A 64 -5.04 10.24 -26.31
C LYS A 64 -4.10 10.16 -25.10
N VAL A 65 -3.82 11.30 -24.50
CA VAL A 65 -2.77 11.43 -23.48
C VAL A 65 -3.35 11.83 -22.14
N GLU A 66 -3.41 10.87 -21.23
CA GLU A 66 -3.82 11.06 -19.84
C GLU A 66 -2.64 11.50 -18.98
N GLY A 67 -2.95 11.92 -17.74
CA GLY A 67 -1.96 12.35 -16.77
C GLY A 67 -1.91 11.44 -15.55
N ILE A 68 -0.72 11.22 -15.00
CA ILE A 68 -0.51 10.63 -13.68
C ILE A 68 0.38 11.54 -12.84
N SER A 69 0.01 11.77 -11.58
CA SER A 69 0.85 12.48 -10.62
C SER A 69 0.85 11.78 -9.28
N PHE A 70 1.83 12.15 -8.45
CA PHE A 70 1.94 11.69 -7.08
C PHE A 70 1.74 12.88 -6.16
N ALA A 71 0.84 12.72 -5.20
CA ALA A 71 0.58 13.73 -4.19
C ALA A 71 1.10 13.26 -2.84
N TYR A 72 1.60 14.21 -2.05
CA TYR A 72 1.93 14.03 -0.66
C TYR A 72 1.08 14.96 0.18
N ARG A 73 0.29 14.37 1.08
CA ARG A 73 -0.72 15.05 1.89
C ARG A 73 -0.52 14.68 3.36
N ASP A 74 -0.03 15.59 4.20
CA ASP A 74 0.18 15.36 5.64
C ASP A 74 0.83 14.00 6.01
N GLY A 75 1.88 13.58 5.29
CA GLY A 75 2.53 12.28 5.54
C GLY A 75 2.00 11.12 4.72
N GLU A 76 0.90 11.30 4.00
CA GLU A 76 0.28 10.28 3.16
C GLU A 76 0.76 10.43 1.71
N HIS A 77 1.07 9.30 1.08
CA HIS A 77 1.47 9.24 -0.32
C HIS A 77 0.30 8.77 -1.18
N TRP A 78 0.03 9.48 -2.26
CA TRP A 78 -1.09 9.22 -3.16
C TRP A 78 -0.61 9.12 -4.60
N VAL A 79 -1.26 8.27 -5.39
CA VAL A 79 -1.25 8.33 -6.85
C VAL A 79 -2.57 8.89 -7.32
N GLU A 80 -2.52 9.76 -8.32
CA GLU A 80 -3.68 10.41 -8.90
C GLU A 80 -3.61 10.25 -10.42
N VAL A 81 -4.73 9.89 -11.03
CA VAL A 81 -4.87 9.78 -12.49
C VAL A 81 -5.85 10.84 -12.96
N TYR A 82 -5.50 11.47 -14.08
CA TYR A 82 -6.21 12.59 -14.66
C TYR A 82 -6.59 12.26 -16.10
N ASN A 83 -7.80 12.66 -16.48
CA ASN A 83 -8.19 12.61 -17.88
C ASN A 83 -7.52 13.73 -18.71
N LEU A 84 -7.85 13.76 -19.99
CA LEU A 84 -7.39 14.75 -20.97
C LEU A 84 -7.67 16.20 -20.60
N LYS A 85 -8.78 16.43 -19.88
CA LYS A 85 -9.19 17.76 -19.39
C LYS A 85 -8.51 18.12 -18.07
N LYS A 86 -7.55 17.31 -17.61
CA LYS A 86 -6.87 17.44 -16.32
C LYS A 86 -7.82 17.35 -15.12
N HIS A 87 -8.96 16.69 -15.27
CA HIS A 87 -9.80 16.35 -14.13
C HIS A 87 -9.34 15.02 -13.54
N LYS A 88 -9.20 14.98 -12.21
CA LYS A 88 -8.84 13.76 -11.48
C LYS A 88 -9.99 12.75 -11.61
N ILE A 89 -9.67 11.57 -12.14
CA ILE A 89 -10.62 10.46 -12.35
C ILE A 89 -10.40 9.31 -11.39
N PHE A 90 -9.20 9.21 -10.81
CA PHE A 90 -8.86 8.17 -9.86
C PHE A 90 -7.82 8.67 -8.86
N GLU A 91 -7.90 8.20 -7.63
CA GLU A 91 -6.83 8.37 -6.64
C GLU A 91 -6.69 7.14 -5.75
N PHE A 92 -5.48 6.89 -5.28
CA PHE A 92 -5.19 5.79 -4.37
C PHE A 92 -4.09 6.16 -3.39
N LYS A 93 -4.30 5.85 -2.11
CA LYS A 93 -3.34 6.05 -1.03
C LYS A 93 -2.40 4.85 -0.90
N PHE A 94 -1.10 5.07 -1.04
CA PHE A 94 -0.09 4.07 -0.76
C PHE A 94 0.02 3.76 0.73
N GLN A 95 0.43 2.53 1.05
CA GLN A 95 0.77 2.16 2.41
C GLN A 95 2.25 2.41 2.65
N SER A 96 2.58 3.53 3.28
CA SER A 96 3.92 3.86 3.73
C SER A 96 4.18 3.36 5.15
N PHE A 97 5.39 2.87 5.41
CA PHE A 97 5.84 2.38 6.72
C PHE A 97 6.89 3.28 7.38
N GLY A 98 7.46 4.24 6.65
CA GLY A 98 8.51 5.09 7.18
C GLY A 98 8.73 6.39 6.41
N ALA A 99 9.78 7.10 6.81
CA ALA A 99 10.16 8.36 6.19
C ALA A 99 10.70 8.14 4.77
N ARG A 100 10.60 9.18 3.92
CA ARG A 100 11.10 9.18 2.53
C ARG A 100 10.43 8.17 1.60
N ALA A 101 9.24 7.68 1.96
CA ALA A 101 8.48 6.82 1.06
C ALA A 101 8.18 7.57 -0.24
N GLN A 102 8.28 6.89 -1.39
CA GLN A 102 8.04 7.52 -2.70
C GLN A 102 7.97 6.49 -3.83
N VAL A 103 7.20 6.80 -4.87
CA VAL A 103 7.33 6.13 -6.16
C VAL A 103 8.54 6.73 -6.87
N HIS A 104 9.50 5.89 -7.28
CA HIS A 104 10.71 6.34 -7.98
C HIS A 104 10.83 5.77 -9.40
N LYS A 105 9.95 4.82 -9.76
CA LYS A 105 9.88 4.24 -11.11
C LYS A 105 8.47 3.75 -11.39
N MET A 106 8.05 3.90 -12.64
CA MET A 106 6.85 3.29 -13.19
C MET A 106 7.17 2.56 -14.48
N LYS A 107 6.37 1.55 -14.81
CA LYS A 107 6.45 0.85 -16.09
C LYS A 107 5.04 0.49 -16.56
N LEU A 108 4.66 0.93 -17.76
CA LEU A 108 3.46 0.45 -18.42
C LEU A 108 3.72 -0.95 -18.98
N VAL A 109 2.77 -1.86 -18.77
CA VAL A 109 2.83 -3.26 -19.18
C VAL A 109 1.51 -3.63 -19.83
N GLU A 110 1.57 -4.16 -21.05
CA GLU A 110 0.43 -4.83 -21.67
C GLU A 110 0.31 -6.24 -21.10
N VAL A 111 -0.77 -6.47 -20.36
CA VAL A 111 -1.07 -7.73 -19.67
C VAL A 111 -1.58 -8.74 -20.67
N ASP A 112 -2.56 -8.33 -21.48
CA ASP A 112 -3.06 -9.07 -22.64
C ASP A 112 -3.52 -8.06 -23.70
N SER A 113 -4.28 -8.50 -24.72
CA SER A 113 -4.75 -7.62 -25.80
C SER A 113 -5.79 -6.57 -25.38
N LYS A 114 -6.38 -6.69 -24.19
CA LYS A 114 -7.44 -5.80 -23.69
C LYS A 114 -7.04 -5.07 -22.40
N ASN A 115 -6.16 -5.67 -21.60
CA ASN A 115 -5.81 -5.21 -20.28
C ASN A 115 -4.39 -4.67 -20.24
N ARG A 116 -4.23 -3.50 -19.63
CA ARG A 116 -2.95 -2.86 -19.35
C ARG A 116 -2.76 -2.67 -17.86
N ALA A 117 -1.52 -2.52 -17.44
CA ALA A 117 -1.19 -2.23 -16.06
C ALA A 117 0.02 -1.31 -15.95
N ILE A 118 -0.01 -0.40 -14.98
CA ILE A 118 1.15 0.40 -14.59
C ILE A 118 1.74 -0.21 -13.32
N VAL A 119 2.96 -0.72 -13.44
CA VAL A 119 3.75 -1.25 -12.33
C VAL A 119 4.54 -0.12 -11.71
N MET A 120 4.15 0.27 -10.50
CA MET A 120 4.77 1.33 -9.70
C MET A 120 5.72 0.72 -8.67
N TYR A 121 6.97 1.18 -8.67
CA TYR A 121 7.99 0.76 -7.72
C TYR A 121 7.97 1.77 -6.57
N PHE A 122 7.28 1.39 -5.49
CA PHE A 122 7.11 2.25 -4.32
C PHE A 122 8.11 1.85 -3.24
N PHE A 123 8.98 2.78 -2.86
CA PHE A 123 9.79 2.64 -1.66
C PHE A 123 8.89 2.94 -0.46
N GLU A 124 8.71 1.98 0.44
CA GLU A 124 7.77 2.07 1.56
C GLU A 124 8.30 2.94 2.72
N GLY A 125 9.56 3.37 2.63
CA GLY A 125 10.20 4.27 3.59
C GLY A 125 11.20 3.58 4.51
N ILE A 126 11.93 4.39 5.27
CA ILE A 126 12.91 3.95 6.27
C ILE A 126 12.26 4.00 7.65
N SER A 127 12.33 2.88 8.38
CA SER A 127 11.91 2.81 9.78
C SER A 127 13.13 2.60 10.68
N LYS A 128 13.23 3.36 11.77
CA LYS A 128 14.34 3.23 12.74
C LYS A 128 14.03 2.24 13.88
N HIS A 129 12.81 1.71 13.95
CA HIS A 129 12.30 0.98 15.12
C HIS A 129 12.17 -0.53 14.91
N VAL A 130 12.45 -1.04 13.71
CA VAL A 130 12.36 -2.47 13.40
C VAL A 130 13.67 -2.89 12.73
N GLU A 131 14.07 -4.15 12.92
CA GLU A 131 15.20 -4.81 12.23
C GLU A 131 15.15 -4.68 10.69
N THR A 132 14.02 -4.23 10.13
CA THR A 132 13.86 -3.80 8.74
C THR A 132 14.23 -2.33 8.56
N THR A 133 15.32 -2.07 7.85
CA THR A 133 15.82 -0.72 7.56
C THR A 133 15.04 -0.05 6.44
N GLY A 134 14.55 -0.83 5.46
CA GLY A 134 13.67 -0.34 4.42
C GLY A 134 13.12 -1.46 3.54
N SER A 135 11.97 -1.23 2.92
CA SER A 135 11.42 -2.13 1.91
C SER A 135 10.83 -1.36 0.74
N GLY A 136 10.85 -2.01 -0.42
CA GLY A 136 10.30 -1.51 -1.67
C GLY A 136 9.30 -2.52 -2.18
N ARG A 137 8.12 -2.05 -2.54
CA ARG A 137 7.00 -2.88 -2.98
C ARG A 137 6.44 -2.42 -4.31
N LEU A 138 6.00 -3.40 -5.08
CA LEU A 138 5.27 -3.16 -6.31
C LEU A 138 3.82 -2.82 -6.00
N TYR A 139 3.31 -1.78 -6.63
CA TYR A 139 1.89 -1.52 -6.74
C TYR A 139 1.50 -1.63 -8.21
N VAL A 140 0.37 -2.27 -8.48
CA VAL A 140 -0.09 -2.50 -9.86
C VAL A 140 -1.40 -1.76 -10.04
N LEU A 141 -1.36 -0.66 -10.79
CA LEU A 141 -2.56 0.04 -11.25
C LEU A 141 -3.09 -0.68 -12.48
N ASN A 142 -4.25 -1.29 -12.35
CA ASN A 142 -4.91 -2.07 -13.38
C ASN A 142 -5.81 -1.18 -14.25
N ILE A 143 -5.71 -1.34 -15.57
CA ILE A 143 -6.53 -0.65 -16.58
C ILE A 143 -7.25 -1.74 -17.38
N PRO A 144 -8.41 -2.21 -16.89
CA PRO A 144 -9.11 -3.31 -17.53
C PRO A 144 -9.87 -2.82 -18.77
N ASP A 145 -9.85 -3.62 -19.83
CA ASP A 145 -10.57 -3.34 -21.09
C ASP A 145 -10.37 -1.92 -21.65
N SER A 146 -9.19 -1.32 -21.43
CA SER A 146 -8.89 0.08 -21.82
C SER A 146 -9.90 1.10 -21.26
N ASP A 147 -10.47 0.82 -20.09
CA ASP A 147 -11.52 1.65 -19.47
C ASP A 147 -11.01 2.27 -18.16
N LEU A 148 -10.73 3.58 -18.22
CA LEU A 148 -10.21 4.35 -17.09
C LEU A 148 -11.23 4.52 -15.95
N THR A 149 -12.51 4.18 -16.14
CA THR A 149 -13.50 4.22 -15.05
C THR A 149 -13.38 3.02 -14.11
N LYS A 150 -12.68 1.97 -14.53
CA LYS A 150 -12.50 0.71 -13.80
C LYS A 150 -11.10 0.56 -13.19
N LEU A 151 -10.37 1.68 -13.06
CA LEU A 151 -9.05 1.70 -12.47
C LEU A 151 -9.09 1.12 -11.05
N SER A 152 -8.09 0.30 -10.75
CA SER A 152 -7.91 -0.28 -9.42
C SER A 152 -6.44 -0.51 -9.13
N VAL A 153 -6.04 -0.40 -7.87
CA VAL A 153 -4.64 -0.64 -7.47
C VAL A 153 -4.56 -1.89 -6.62
N HIS A 154 -3.64 -2.77 -6.99
CA HIS A 154 -3.28 -3.94 -6.18
C HIS A 154 -1.94 -3.72 -5.49
N LYS A 155 -1.91 -4.00 -4.19
CA LYS A 155 -0.67 -4.02 -3.41
C LYS A 155 0.06 -5.35 -3.68
N GLY A 156 1.18 -5.25 -4.36
CA GLY A 156 1.96 -6.40 -4.82
C GLY A 156 3.05 -6.86 -3.88
N VAL A 157 4.04 -7.49 -4.48
CA VAL A 157 5.17 -8.18 -3.85
C VAL A 157 6.35 -7.22 -3.63
N PRO A 158 7.26 -7.52 -2.68
CA PRO A 158 8.46 -6.71 -2.52
C PRO A 158 9.36 -6.83 -3.76
N TYR A 159 9.89 -5.71 -4.25
CA TYR A 159 10.98 -5.71 -5.25
C TYR A 159 12.34 -5.40 -4.62
N TRP A 160 12.36 -4.95 -3.37
CA TRP A 160 13.57 -4.61 -2.66
C TRP A 160 13.38 -4.76 -1.15
N ILE A 161 14.37 -5.32 -0.47
CA ILE A 161 14.34 -5.53 0.99
C ILE A 161 15.71 -5.21 1.57
N GLU A 162 15.73 -4.40 2.62
CA GLU A 162 16.91 -4.08 3.41
C GLU A 162 16.61 -4.32 4.89
N ARG A 163 17.44 -5.16 5.52
CA ARG A 163 17.31 -5.50 6.95
C ARG A 163 18.67 -5.65 7.62
N LYS A 164 18.68 -5.38 8.92
CA LYS A 164 19.81 -5.62 9.81
C LYS A 164 19.35 -6.64 10.85
N ASP A 165 20.06 -7.74 10.98
CA ASP A 165 19.71 -8.74 11.99
C ASP A 165 20.12 -8.28 13.41
N HIS A 166 19.71 -9.06 14.42
CA HIS A 166 20.05 -8.81 15.83
C HIS A 166 21.56 -8.85 16.12
N LEU A 167 22.38 -9.50 15.28
CA LEU A 167 23.84 -9.50 15.36
C LEU A 167 24.48 -8.32 14.63
N GLY A 168 23.66 -7.43 14.06
CA GLY A 168 24.09 -6.26 13.33
C GLY A 168 24.57 -6.52 11.91
N ARG A 169 24.41 -7.74 11.39
CA ARG A 169 24.73 -8.08 9.99
C ARG A 169 23.70 -7.47 9.06
N TYR A 170 24.22 -6.87 8.00
CA TYR A 170 23.43 -6.16 7.02
C TYR A 170 23.08 -7.05 5.82
N TYR A 171 21.81 -7.04 5.44
CA TYR A 171 21.30 -7.79 4.30
C TYR A 171 20.51 -6.87 3.39
N ARG A 172 20.87 -6.89 2.10
CA ARG A 172 20.12 -6.25 1.03
C ARG A 172 19.78 -7.26 -0.04
N ARG A 173 18.53 -7.24 -0.51
CA ARG A 173 18.06 -8.06 -1.61
C ARG A 173 17.28 -7.23 -2.60
N ASN A 174 17.71 -7.28 -3.85
CA ASN A 174 17.05 -6.65 -4.97
C ASN A 174 16.40 -7.74 -5.81
N TYR A 175 15.16 -7.53 -6.24
CA TYR A 175 14.46 -8.42 -7.16
C TYR A 175 14.39 -7.76 -8.53
N GLU A 176 14.75 -8.52 -9.56
CA GLU A 176 14.53 -8.15 -10.95
C GLU A 176 13.06 -8.33 -11.28
N VAL A 177 12.44 -7.26 -11.79
CA VAL A 177 11.01 -7.23 -12.06
C VAL A 177 10.77 -7.22 -13.56
N GLY A 178 10.00 -8.19 -14.03
CA GLY A 178 9.62 -8.33 -15.44
C GLY A 178 8.16 -8.73 -15.60
N ALA A 179 7.71 -8.74 -16.85
CA ALA A 179 6.36 -9.17 -17.21
C ALA A 179 6.44 -10.15 -18.37
N TYR A 180 6.00 -11.38 -18.17
CA TYR A 180 6.17 -12.50 -19.09
C TYR A 180 4.94 -13.40 -19.03
N ASP A 181 4.55 -13.99 -20.16
CA ASP A 181 3.55 -15.05 -20.21
C ASP A 181 4.25 -16.38 -19.91
N ILE A 182 4.12 -16.86 -18.67
CA ILE A 182 4.85 -18.05 -18.20
C ILE A 182 4.07 -19.32 -18.52
N ASP A 183 2.75 -19.25 -18.51
CA ASP A 183 1.88 -20.42 -18.67
C ASP A 183 1.31 -20.59 -20.08
N GLY A 184 1.63 -19.68 -21.01
CA GLY A 184 1.20 -19.72 -22.40
C GLY A 184 -0.27 -19.34 -22.58
N SER A 185 -0.86 -18.63 -21.62
CA SER A 185 -2.26 -18.20 -21.67
C SER A 185 -2.49 -16.98 -22.57
N GLY A 186 -1.43 -16.35 -23.08
CA GLY A 186 -1.47 -15.06 -23.76
C GLY A 186 -1.57 -13.88 -22.79
N GLN A 187 -1.55 -14.14 -21.48
CA GLN A 187 -1.57 -13.14 -20.42
C GLN A 187 -0.23 -13.09 -19.72
N LYS A 188 0.39 -11.91 -19.64
CA LYS A 188 1.66 -11.72 -18.93
C LYS A 188 1.44 -11.62 -17.42
N GLU A 189 2.16 -12.43 -16.67
CA GLU A 189 2.34 -12.27 -15.23
C GLU A 189 3.47 -11.29 -14.91
N ILE A 190 3.34 -10.57 -13.79
CA ILE A 190 4.43 -9.75 -13.25
C ILE A 190 5.25 -10.62 -12.29
N ILE A 191 6.55 -10.73 -12.56
CA ILE A 191 7.47 -11.54 -11.76
C ILE A 191 8.48 -10.63 -11.08
N ALA A 192 8.76 -10.87 -9.80
CA ALA A 192 9.89 -10.30 -9.09
C ALA A 192 10.83 -11.44 -8.65
N LYS A 193 12.03 -11.51 -9.21
CA LYS A 193 12.97 -12.64 -9.02
C LYS A 193 14.30 -12.20 -8.43
N SER A 194 14.82 -12.97 -7.48
CA SER A 194 16.16 -12.81 -6.89
C SER A 194 16.78 -14.18 -6.64
N GLY A 195 17.68 -14.62 -7.52
CA GLY A 195 18.29 -15.95 -7.44
C GLY A 195 17.23 -17.05 -7.56
N THR A 196 17.10 -17.86 -6.52
CA THR A 196 16.11 -18.97 -6.44
C THR A 196 14.73 -18.53 -5.96
N ILE A 197 14.59 -17.32 -5.40
CA ILE A 197 13.32 -16.82 -4.90
C ILE A 197 12.62 -16.02 -6.00
N SER A 198 11.36 -16.37 -6.27
CA SER A 198 10.52 -15.67 -7.22
C SER A 198 9.16 -15.40 -6.61
N TYR A 199 8.63 -14.21 -6.84
CA TYR A 199 7.25 -13.86 -6.56
C TYR A 199 6.54 -13.64 -7.88
N ILE A 200 5.33 -14.20 -8.02
CA ILE A 200 4.54 -14.09 -9.24
C ILE A 200 3.23 -13.37 -8.88
N MET A 201 2.85 -12.41 -9.70
CA MET A 201 1.55 -11.77 -9.64
C MET A 201 0.81 -12.07 -10.93
N LYS A 202 -0.38 -12.65 -10.82
CA LYS A 202 -1.24 -13.01 -11.95
C LYS A 202 -2.53 -12.21 -11.91
N TYR A 203 -2.99 -11.76 -13.08
CA TYR A 203 -4.22 -11.00 -13.22
C TYR A 203 -5.40 -11.93 -13.48
N TYR A 204 -6.49 -11.76 -12.75
CA TYR A 204 -7.74 -12.48 -12.99
C TYR A 204 -8.84 -11.46 -13.29
N PRO A 205 -9.48 -11.48 -14.47
CA PRO A 205 -10.44 -10.44 -14.88
C PRO A 205 -11.52 -10.11 -13.84
N ASN A 206 -12.02 -11.13 -13.12
CA ASN A 206 -13.08 -10.96 -12.13
C ASN A 206 -12.57 -10.78 -10.68
N LYS A 207 -11.28 -11.03 -10.42
CA LYS A 207 -10.71 -11.03 -9.05
C LYS A 207 -9.58 -10.01 -8.86
N GLY A 208 -9.20 -9.31 -9.93
CA GLY A 208 -8.02 -8.46 -9.98
C GLY A 208 -6.72 -9.26 -9.89
N TRP A 209 -5.64 -8.56 -9.57
CA TRP A 209 -4.33 -9.17 -9.36
C TRP A 209 -4.29 -10.02 -8.09
N LYS A 210 -3.55 -11.13 -8.15
CA LYS A 210 -3.26 -12.00 -7.01
C LYS A 210 -1.77 -12.35 -6.98
N ASN A 211 -1.23 -12.42 -5.77
CA ASN A 211 0.12 -12.93 -5.55
C ASN A 211 0.00 -14.46 -5.43
N LEU A 212 0.82 -15.17 -6.20
CA LEU A 212 0.93 -16.63 -6.20
C LEU A 212 2.11 -17.07 -5.32
#